data_AF-A0A9E2D2N0-F1
#
_entry.id   AF-A0A9E2D2N0-F1
#
_cell.length_a   1.000
_cell.length_b   1.000
_cell.length_c   1.000
_cell.angle_alpha   90.00
_cell.angle_beta   90.00
_cell.angle_gamma   90.00
#
_symmetry.space_group_name_H-M   'P 1'
#
loop_
_entity.id
_entity.type
_entity.pdbx_description
1 polymer ?
#
loop_
_entity_poly.entity_id
_entity_poly.type
_entity_poly.pdbx_seq_one_letter_code
_entity_poly.pdbx_strand_id
1 'polypeptide(L)'
;MKNIILRSMICLMVLGLAACKAIFPTPIAKLLEDPRSYEDKQVQISGEVVESVNILIAKYFVVRDDTGEISVITQRTLPRKGEKMKVYGKIQEAFSLGDQQLIVLIEDPGKQ
;
A
#
# COMPACT_ATOMS: atom_id res chain seq x y z
N MET A 1 -7.11 -35.14 -28.84
CA MET A 1 -7.94 -33.96 -28.50
C MET A 1 -8.09 -33.76 -26.98
N LYS A 2 -8.43 -34.79 -26.19
CA LYS A 2 -8.49 -34.75 -24.71
C LYS A 2 -7.24 -34.14 -24.03
N ASN A 3 -6.06 -34.45 -24.56
CA ASN A 3 -4.75 -34.10 -23.99
C ASN A 3 -4.37 -32.63 -24.27
N ILE A 4 -4.94 -32.02 -25.31
CA ILE A 4 -4.73 -30.62 -25.68
C ILE A 4 -5.63 -29.72 -24.83
N ILE A 5 -6.87 -30.16 -24.59
CA ILE A 5 -7.82 -29.48 -23.69
C ILE A 5 -7.30 -29.55 -22.25
N LEU A 6 -6.78 -30.71 -21.81
CA LEU A 6 -6.21 -30.89 -20.48
C LEU A 6 -4.94 -30.03 -20.24
N ARG A 7 -4.08 -29.88 -21.25
CA ARG A 7 -2.89 -29.01 -21.18
C ARG A 7 -3.25 -27.52 -21.17
N SER A 8 -4.27 -27.12 -21.93
CA SER A 8 -4.78 -25.74 -21.96
C SER A 8 -5.39 -25.35 -20.60
N MET A 9 -6.13 -26.26 -19.97
CA MET A 9 -6.78 -26.04 -18.67
C MET A 9 -5.76 -25.90 -17.51
N ILE A 10 -4.64 -26.62 -17.57
CA ILE A 10 -3.54 -26.51 -16.59
C ILE A 10 -2.78 -25.18 -16.76
N CYS A 11 -2.59 -24.71 -18.00
CA CYS A 11 -1.92 -23.44 -18.26
C CYS A 11 -2.72 -22.25 -17.71
N LEU A 12 -4.05 -22.27 -17.87
CA LEU A 12 -4.93 -21.20 -17.37
C LEU A 12 -4.97 -21.12 -15.83
N MET A 13 -4.75 -22.24 -15.14
CA MET A 13 -4.73 -22.28 -13.66
C MET A 13 -3.41 -21.76 -13.07
N VAL A 14 -2.28 -21.95 -13.76
CA VAL A 14 -0.96 -21.46 -13.31
C VAL A 14 -0.82 -19.94 -13.46
N LEU A 15 -1.48 -19.33 -14.46
CA LEU A 15 -1.46 -17.87 -14.64
C LEU A 15 -2.28 -17.09 -13.59
N GLY A 16 -3.18 -17.74 -12.83
CA GLY A 16 -4.01 -17.07 -11.83
C GLY A 16 -3.31 -16.72 -10.51
N LEU A 17 -2.18 -17.35 -10.20
CA LEU A 17 -1.53 -17.24 -8.88
C LEU A 17 -0.66 -15.99 -8.70
N ALA A 18 -0.25 -15.33 -9.78
CA ALA A 18 0.63 -14.16 -9.71
C ALA A 18 -0.10 -12.86 -9.29
N ALA A 19 -1.43 -12.80 -9.39
CA ALA A 19 -2.21 -11.60 -9.13
C ALA A 19 -2.73 -11.47 -7.68
N CYS A 20 -2.53 -12.47 -6.82
CA CYS A 20 -3.14 -12.48 -5.49
C CYS A 20 -2.52 -11.52 -4.47
N LYS A 21 -1.37 -10.88 -4.75
CA LYS A 21 -0.69 -9.99 -3.79
C LYS A 21 -1.44 -8.68 -3.52
N ALA A 22 -2.27 -8.20 -4.45
CA ALA A 22 -3.04 -6.96 -4.26
C ALA A 22 -4.37 -7.15 -3.51
N ILE A 23 -4.71 -8.39 -3.12
CA ILE A 23 -6.00 -8.73 -2.52
C ILE A 23 -6.00 -8.51 -1.00
N PHE A 24 -4.85 -8.68 -0.35
CA PHE A 24 -4.70 -8.54 1.09
C PHE A 24 -3.87 -7.31 1.45
N PRO A 25 -4.21 -6.61 2.54
CA PRO A 25 -3.38 -5.52 3.06
C PRO A 25 -1.97 -6.03 3.39
N THR A 26 -0.96 -5.30 2.93
CA THR A 26 0.44 -5.49 3.32
C THR A 26 0.65 -4.91 4.72
N PRO A 27 1.23 -5.67 5.67
CA PRO A 27 1.60 -5.14 6.98
C PRO A 27 2.57 -3.97 6.85
N ILE A 28 2.35 -2.90 7.60
CA ILE A 28 3.14 -1.68 7.52
C ILE A 28 4.62 -1.94 7.83
N ALA A 29 4.95 -2.77 8.83
CA ALA A 29 6.34 -3.10 9.15
C ALA A 29 7.10 -3.66 7.95
N LYS A 30 6.47 -4.50 7.11
CA LYS A 30 7.13 -5.05 5.92
C LYS A 30 7.48 -3.99 4.88
N LEU A 31 6.70 -2.92 4.81
CA LEU A 31 6.96 -1.79 3.91
C LEU A 31 8.14 -0.96 4.42
N LEU A 32 8.31 -0.87 5.74
CA LEU A 32 9.37 -0.09 6.38
C LEU A 32 10.71 -0.85 6.46
N GLU A 33 10.67 -2.18 6.62
CA GLU A 33 11.86 -3.05 6.68
C GLU A 33 12.60 -3.11 5.34
N ASP A 34 11.87 -3.15 4.22
CA ASP A 34 12.45 -3.19 2.87
C ASP A 34 11.68 -2.27 1.89
N PRO A 35 11.77 -0.93 2.06
CA PRO A 35 11.00 0.02 1.25
C PRO A 35 11.35 -0.06 -0.23
N ARG A 36 12.62 -0.32 -0.55
CA ARG A 36 13.13 -0.42 -1.93
C ARG A 36 12.48 -1.57 -2.69
N SER A 37 12.14 -2.67 -2.01
CA SER A 37 11.39 -3.75 -2.66
C SER A 37 9.95 -3.38 -3.04
N TYR A 38 9.41 -2.28 -2.48
CA TYR A 38 8.07 -1.77 -2.76
C TYR A 38 8.06 -0.44 -3.52
N GLU A 39 9.23 0.10 -3.88
CA GLU A 39 9.35 1.31 -4.67
C GLU A 39 8.54 1.19 -5.97
N ASP A 40 7.74 2.22 -6.26
CA ASP A 40 6.79 2.30 -7.37
C ASP A 40 5.69 1.22 -7.43
N LYS A 41 5.65 0.27 -6.48
CA LYS A 41 4.63 -0.76 -6.44
C LYS A 41 3.35 -0.24 -5.80
N GLN A 42 2.23 -0.63 -6.39
CA GLN A 42 0.93 -0.43 -5.76
C GLN A 42 0.80 -1.41 -4.58
N VAL A 43 0.52 -0.87 -3.40
CA VAL A 43 0.24 -1.62 -2.19
C VAL A 43 -1.11 -1.21 -1.62
N GLN A 44 -1.65 -2.07 -0.77
CA GLN A 44 -2.80 -1.80 0.06
C GLN A 44 -2.36 -1.91 1.51
N ILE A 45 -2.73 -0.95 2.34
CA ILE A 45 -2.61 -1.05 3.80
C ILE A 45 -4.00 -0.99 4.44
N SER A 46 -4.14 -1.46 5.67
CA SER A 46 -5.38 -1.35 6.44
C SER A 46 -5.05 -1.09 7.89
N GLY A 47 -5.71 -0.11 8.49
CA GLY A 47 -5.42 0.30 9.86
C GLY A 47 -6.34 1.39 10.36
N GLU A 48 -5.99 1.93 11.53
CA GLU A 48 -6.67 3.05 12.17
C GLU A 48 -5.90 4.35 11.93
N VAL A 49 -6.61 5.41 11.60
CA VAL A 49 -6.02 6.75 11.46
C VAL A 49 -5.71 7.31 12.85
N VAL A 50 -4.43 7.53 13.17
CA VAL A 50 -3.99 8.01 14.49
C VAL A 50 -3.68 9.50 14.52
N GLU A 51 -3.46 10.10 13.36
CA GLU A 51 -3.16 11.52 13.19
C GLU A 51 -3.63 11.99 11.81
N SER A 52 -4.14 13.22 11.71
CA SER A 52 -4.55 13.86 10.46
C SER A 52 -4.10 15.30 10.48
N VAL A 53 -3.33 15.72 9.47
CA VAL A 53 -2.72 17.04 9.40
C VAL A 53 -2.98 17.67 8.03
N ASN A 54 -3.52 18.89 8.06
CA ASN A 54 -3.69 19.74 6.89
C ASN A 54 -2.73 20.92 7.00
N ILE A 55 -1.65 20.90 6.24
CA ILE A 55 -0.79 22.07 6.06
C ILE A 55 -1.01 22.65 4.66
N LEU A 56 -0.78 23.95 4.50
CA LEU A 56 -1.05 24.69 3.25
C LEU A 56 -0.51 24.00 1.98
N ILE A 57 0.61 23.28 2.12
CA ILE A 57 1.34 22.63 1.03
C ILE A 57 1.05 21.14 0.85
N ALA A 58 0.44 20.47 1.84
CA ALA A 58 0.23 19.03 1.81
C ALA A 58 -0.86 18.58 2.80
N LYS A 59 -1.64 17.57 2.40
CA LYS A 59 -2.53 16.84 3.30
C LYS A 59 -1.92 15.48 3.56
N TYR A 60 -1.70 15.18 4.84
CA TYR A 60 -1.24 13.85 5.23
C TYR A 60 -1.96 13.38 6.49
N PHE A 61 -1.98 12.07 6.66
CA PHE A 61 -2.50 11.41 7.86
C PHE A 61 -1.65 10.18 8.15
N VAL A 62 -1.68 9.70 9.38
CA VAL A 62 -0.91 8.53 9.81
C VAL A 62 -1.86 7.37 10.03
N VAL A 63 -1.56 6.24 9.39
CA VAL A 63 -2.29 4.98 9.57
C VAL A 63 -1.46 4.05 10.42
N ARG A 64 -2.08 3.45 11.44
CA ARG A 64 -1.49 2.41 12.29
C ARG A 64 -2.18 1.08 12.07
N ASP A 65 -1.39 0.03 11.88
CA ASP A 65 -1.83 -1.37 11.99
C ASP A 65 -1.16 -2.04 13.20
N ASP A 66 -1.33 -3.35 13.35
CA ASP A 66 -0.75 -4.11 14.46
C ASP A 66 0.80 -4.21 14.40
N THR A 67 1.41 -3.77 13.29
CA THR A 67 2.84 -3.92 13.00
C THR A 67 3.61 -2.61 12.96
N GLY A 68 2.95 -1.48 12.68
CA GLY A 68 3.61 -0.18 12.66
C GLY A 68 2.71 0.96 12.21
N GLU A 69 3.34 2.11 11.96
CA GLU A 69 2.69 3.33 11.50
C GLU A 69 3.33 3.84 10.22
N ILE A 70 2.53 4.39 9.30
CA ILE A 70 3.03 5.02 8.08
C ILE A 70 2.25 6.28 7.75
N SER A 71 2.98 7.31 7.30
CA SER A 71 2.41 8.55 6.80
C SER A 71 1.85 8.34 5.40
N VAL A 72 0.59 8.73 5.21
CA VAL A 72 -0.12 8.71 3.94
C VAL A 72 -0.28 10.15 3.45
N ILE A 73 0.20 10.43 2.25
CA ILE A 73 -0.05 11.70 1.54
C ILE A 73 -1.26 11.51 0.64
N THR A 74 -2.22 12.44 0.72
CA THR A 74 -3.48 12.34 -0.01
C THR A 74 -3.85 13.66 -0.70
N GLN A 75 -4.57 13.55 -1.83
CA GLN A 75 -5.26 14.68 -2.46
C GLN A 75 -6.75 14.74 -2.10
N ARG A 76 -7.26 13.74 -1.39
CA ARG A 76 -8.67 13.62 -0.97
C ARG A 76 -8.96 14.51 0.25
N THR A 77 -10.18 14.37 0.77
CA THR A 77 -10.54 14.90 2.09
C THR A 77 -9.81 14.09 3.16
N LEU A 78 -9.30 14.78 4.19
CA LEU A 78 -8.60 14.10 5.28
C LEU A 78 -9.58 13.22 6.08
N PRO A 79 -9.18 11.98 6.40
CA PRO A 79 -9.98 11.10 7.24
C PRO A 79 -9.99 11.59 8.70
N ARG A 80 -10.95 11.10 9.48
CA ARG A 80 -11.03 11.44 10.91
C ARG A 80 -10.06 10.57 11.72
N LYS A 81 -9.46 11.14 12.75
CA LYS A 81 -8.74 10.34 13.76
C LYS A 81 -9.68 9.31 14.39
N GLY A 82 -9.21 8.07 14.51
CA GLY A 82 -9.97 6.90 14.95
C GLY A 82 -10.72 6.15 13.85
N GLU A 83 -10.71 6.66 12.61
CA GLU A 83 -11.33 5.98 11.48
C GLU A 83 -10.52 4.75 11.07
N LYS A 84 -11.20 3.61 10.86
CA LYS A 84 -10.58 2.40 10.31
C LYS A 84 -10.80 2.36 8.82
N MET A 85 -9.73 2.30 8.04
CA MET A 85 -9.81 2.35 6.59
C MET A 85 -8.77 1.47 5.93
N LYS A 86 -8.98 1.24 4.62
CA LYS A 86 -7.97 0.71 3.73
C LYS A 86 -7.46 1.83 2.85
N VAL A 87 -6.16 1.83 2.59
CA VAL A 87 -5.52 2.84 1.74
C VAL A 87 -4.77 2.12 0.65
N TYR A 88 -5.04 2.51 -0.60
CA TYR A 88 -4.31 2.04 -1.77
C TYR A 88 -3.36 3.15 -2.21
N GLY A 89 -2.10 2.81 -2.42
CA GLY A 89 -1.13 3.79 -2.88
C GLY A 89 0.20 3.20 -3.27
N LYS A 90 1.18 4.07 -3.51
CA LYS A 90 2.57 3.70 -3.81
C LYS A 90 3.49 4.09 -2.67
N ILE A 91 4.43 3.21 -2.35
CA ILE A 91 5.52 3.53 -1.42
C ILE A 91 6.50 4.46 -2.13
N GLN A 92 6.85 5.55 -1.45
CA GLN A 92 7.88 6.49 -1.88
C GLN A 92 8.74 6.92 -0.70
N GLU A 93 9.98 7.27 -0.99
CA GLU A 93 10.85 7.96 -0.07
C GLU A 93 10.63 9.47 -0.23
N ALA A 94 10.05 10.12 0.78
CA ALA A 94 9.82 11.57 0.74
C ALA A 94 11.09 12.37 1.00
N PHE A 95 12.02 11.81 1.78
CA PHE A 95 13.28 12.45 2.15
C PHE A 95 14.30 11.40 2.61
N SER A 96 15.57 11.60 2.26
CA SER A 96 16.72 10.87 2.83
C SER A 96 17.83 11.81 3.26
N LEU A 97 18.46 11.46 4.39
CA LEU A 97 19.64 12.13 4.92
C LEU A 97 20.55 11.11 5.61
N GLY A 98 21.62 10.72 4.92
CA GLY A 98 22.48 9.62 5.38
C GLY A 98 21.68 8.32 5.49
N ASP A 99 21.63 7.74 6.68
CA ASP A 99 20.88 6.50 6.96
C ASP A 99 19.43 6.77 7.40
N GLN A 100 19.04 8.04 7.53
CA GLN A 100 17.65 8.41 7.86
C GLN A 100 16.84 8.54 6.58
N GLN A 101 15.69 7.86 6.53
CA GLN A 101 14.75 7.93 5.42
C GLN A 101 13.34 8.11 5.97
N LEU A 102 12.57 8.99 5.32
CA LEU A 102 11.14 9.15 5.56
C LEU A 102 10.37 8.44 4.46
N ILE A 103 9.80 7.29 4.80
CA ILE A 103 8.96 6.50 3.89
C ILE A 103 7.51 6.94 4.04
N VAL A 104 6.86 7.18 2.91
CA VAL A 104 5.45 7.59 2.84
C VAL A 104 4.70 6.70 1.85
N LEU A 105 3.38 6.65 2.03
CA LEU A 105 2.47 6.09 1.04
C LEU A 105 1.73 7.24 0.33
N ILE A 106 1.91 7.35 -0.98
CA ILE A 106 1.15 8.30 -1.80
C ILE A 106 -0.15 7.62 -2.22
N GLU A 107 -1.28 8.12 -1.73
CA GLU A 107 -2.59 7.53 -1.98
C GLU A 107 -3.00 7.67 -3.46
N ASP A 108 -3.54 6.59 -4.03
CA ASP A 108 -4.17 6.58 -5.35
C ASP A 108 -5.64 7.07 -5.22
N PRO A 109 -5.98 8.26 -5.75
CA PRO A 109 -7.32 8.82 -5.64
C PRO A 109 -8.39 8.03 -6.42
N GLY A 110 -8.01 7.08 -7.28
CA GLY A 110 -8.93 6.25 -8.06
C GLY A 110 -9.32 4.92 -7.43
N LYS A 111 -8.70 4.51 -6.31
CA LYS A 111 -8.92 3.18 -5.68
C LYS A 111 -9.29 3.31 -4.20
N GLN A 112 -10.23 2.46 -3.75
CA GLN A 112 -10.75 2.38 -2.36
C GLN A 112 -10.66 0.96 -1.83
#